data_AF-A0A2T2UNR5-F1
#
_entry.id   AF-A0A2T2UNR5-F1
#
_cell.length_a   1.000
_cell.length_b   1.000
_cell.length_c   1.000
_cell.angle_alpha   90.00
_cell.angle_beta   90.00
_cell.angle_gamma   90.00
#
_symmetry.space_group_name_H-M   'P 1'
#
loop_
_entity.id
_entity.type
_entity.pdbx_description
1 polymer ?
#
loop_
_entity_poly.entity_id
_entity_poly.type
_entity_poly.pdbx_seq_one_letter_code
_entity_poly.pdbx_strand_id
1 'polypeptide(L)'
;MVNWRSRSIRALVLVAAVIAGAVTTPVHAQGQEEIPEIPNAELLFTEGVAAFERGEYKTAFERFQLVSEYELNRKTTAALLMGSKALVRLGRYQEAIDRLDVLLDQYPATTYREQAESLIERARSRLQGGARTRDTLRIGIALPMESAQASLAQALFNGIRLAVDEHNGLRRRYVRPPGLQSAADTFEVYDTASTPGDSLAAADDETTTAVPTDTLRVDSLWVVTEQGARPDWVAKMYFRRMGAKPQTARAAVDSLVRLDDVDVILGPIGSRAAGPAGKRAEEAGVLLVAPVATGESVSKGRDYVFQANPTISARGRVMARVAKNGLLIDRAGVIYESGNSYSARMAEGFEAEARRRGLEVPLTIPLQDPRDWSRLPALIKEDSLRIERKSGAAKTDSAVVDSLLARAEAFYLPVSGRGAAGKIQGVLTGIQQVLPGTRALGNAEWHDLPFTKAASDMQATYTNGFHVQTSRPAVQRFVRRYRLLTGTTPDELSADGRR
;
A
#
# COMPACT_ATOMS: atom_id res chain seq x y z
N MET A 1 16.97 -53.68 44.07
CA MET A 1 15.80 -53.65 43.15
C MET A 1 16.36 -53.43 41.74
N VAL A 2 17.01 -54.45 41.17
CA VAL A 2 16.51 -55.56 40.33
C VAL A 2 16.66 -55.21 38.85
N ASN A 3 17.80 -55.66 38.32
CA ASN A 3 18.10 -55.95 36.92
C ASN A 3 17.46 -57.29 36.54
N TRP A 4 17.03 -57.46 35.28
CA TRP A 4 17.15 -58.68 34.44
C TRP A 4 16.53 -58.40 33.05
N ARG A 5 17.29 -58.48 31.94
CA ARG A 5 17.53 -59.68 31.07
C ARG A 5 16.25 -60.28 30.49
N SER A 6 16.15 -60.82 29.27
CA SER A 6 16.90 -60.87 28.00
C SER A 6 16.20 -61.97 27.15
N ARG A 7 16.42 -61.99 25.81
CA ARG A 7 16.21 -63.11 24.85
C ARG A 7 14.75 -63.28 24.34
N SER A 8 14.46 -63.68 23.09
CA SER A 8 15.12 -64.58 22.12
C SER A 8 14.62 -64.23 20.69
N ILE A 9 15.45 -64.08 19.65
CA ILE A 9 15.94 -65.09 18.67
C ILE A 9 14.87 -65.81 17.84
N ARG A 10 14.82 -65.41 16.55
CA ARG A 10 14.74 -66.15 15.26
C ARG A 10 13.78 -67.33 15.09
N ALA A 11 12.95 -67.24 14.05
CA ALA A 11 12.51 -68.38 13.24
C ALA A 11 12.64 -68.02 11.74
N LEU A 12 13.07 -69.01 10.97
CA LEU A 12 13.56 -68.98 9.61
C LEU A 12 12.67 -69.91 8.78
N VAL A 13 12.15 -69.47 7.64
CA VAL A 13 11.63 -70.39 6.60
C VAL A 13 11.98 -69.85 5.21
N LEU A 14 12.80 -70.64 4.52
CA LEU A 14 13.10 -70.61 3.09
C LEU A 14 11.89 -71.10 2.28
N VAL A 15 11.62 -70.49 1.12
CA VAL A 15 11.22 -71.22 -0.08
C VAL A 15 11.87 -70.56 -1.29
N ALA A 16 12.70 -71.33 -1.99
CA ALA A 16 13.21 -71.03 -3.32
C ALA A 16 12.31 -71.68 -4.36
N ALA A 17 12.01 -70.97 -5.45
CA ALA A 17 11.53 -71.57 -6.69
C ALA A 17 12.22 -70.89 -7.87
N VAL A 18 13.03 -71.67 -8.57
CA VAL A 18 13.68 -71.35 -9.84
C VAL A 18 12.76 -71.84 -10.96
N ILE A 19 12.42 -70.96 -11.90
CA ILE A 19 12.01 -71.36 -13.26
C ILE A 19 12.82 -70.53 -14.25
N ALA A 20 13.44 -71.24 -15.19
CA ALA A 20 14.28 -70.73 -16.25
C ALA A 20 13.47 -70.40 -17.52
N GLY A 21 13.94 -69.39 -18.26
CA GLY A 21 13.94 -69.38 -19.72
C GLY A 21 12.84 -68.58 -20.43
N ALA A 22 13.20 -67.41 -20.96
CA ALA A 22 13.10 -67.09 -22.40
C ALA A 22 13.61 -65.67 -22.67
N VAL A 23 14.50 -65.56 -23.64
CA VAL A 23 15.10 -64.34 -24.17
C VAL A 23 14.05 -63.50 -24.88
N THR A 24 13.86 -62.26 -24.45
CA THR A 24 13.58 -61.11 -25.33
C THR A 24 14.29 -59.90 -24.73
N THR A 25 15.32 -59.37 -25.41
CA THR A 25 15.70 -57.98 -25.17
C THR A 25 14.63 -57.10 -25.81
N PRO A 26 14.17 -56.07 -25.09
CA PRO A 26 14.20 -54.77 -25.75
C PRO A 26 14.77 -53.69 -24.83
N VAL A 27 15.67 -52.94 -25.45
CA VAL A 27 15.75 -51.47 -25.40
C VAL A 27 16.17 -50.85 -24.08
N HIS A 28 17.35 -50.23 -24.15
CA HIS A 28 17.94 -49.30 -23.20
C HIS A 28 16.89 -48.33 -22.59
N ALA A 29 16.58 -48.53 -21.31
CA ALA A 29 16.18 -47.44 -20.46
C ALA A 29 17.45 -46.69 -20.05
N GLN A 30 17.79 -45.62 -20.79
CA GLN A 30 18.70 -44.60 -20.29
C GLN A 30 18.07 -43.99 -19.03
N GLY A 31 18.55 -44.41 -17.87
CA GLY A 31 18.29 -43.69 -16.63
C GLY A 31 18.84 -42.27 -16.79
N GLN A 32 18.00 -41.26 -16.57
CA GLN A 32 18.50 -39.93 -16.31
C GLN A 32 19.37 -40.03 -15.04
N GLU A 33 20.68 -39.86 -15.18
CA GLU A 33 21.57 -39.75 -14.03
C GLU A 33 21.07 -38.62 -13.13
N GLU A 34 20.63 -38.99 -11.93
CA GLU A 34 20.11 -38.04 -10.95
C GLU A 34 21.27 -37.17 -10.46
N ILE A 35 21.17 -35.85 -10.65
CA ILE A 35 22.25 -34.92 -10.28
C ILE A 35 22.58 -35.09 -8.79
N PRO A 36 23.84 -35.39 -8.43
CA PRO A 36 24.20 -35.79 -7.08
C PRO A 36 24.09 -34.64 -6.08
N GLU A 37 23.80 -35.00 -4.83
CA GLU A 37 23.83 -34.10 -3.68
C GLU A 37 25.20 -34.19 -3.01
N ILE A 38 25.89 -33.05 -2.90
CA ILE A 38 27.21 -32.98 -2.27
C ILE A 38 27.05 -32.15 -0.98
N PRO A 39 27.13 -32.76 0.23
CA PRO A 39 26.84 -32.08 1.49
C PRO A 39 27.63 -30.80 1.72
N ASN A 40 28.90 -30.77 1.33
CA ASN A 40 29.74 -29.58 1.46
C ASN A 40 29.32 -28.45 0.51
N ALA A 41 28.86 -28.78 -0.70
CA ALA A 41 28.33 -27.81 -1.65
C ALA A 41 27.00 -27.22 -1.16
N GLU A 42 26.12 -28.03 -0.57
CA GLU A 42 24.88 -27.60 0.08
C GLU A 42 25.15 -26.61 1.24
N LEU A 43 26.14 -26.94 2.09
CA LEU A 43 26.55 -26.08 3.19
C LEU A 43 27.08 -24.72 2.70
N LEU A 44 28.02 -24.74 1.74
CA LEU A 44 28.58 -23.53 1.15
C LEU A 44 27.52 -22.66 0.48
N PHE A 45 26.56 -23.28 -0.22
CA PHE A 45 25.44 -22.57 -0.81
C PHE A 45 24.59 -21.87 0.27
N THR A 46 24.30 -22.56 1.37
CA THR A 46 23.54 -22.02 2.50
C THR A 46 24.28 -20.86 3.18
N GLU A 47 25.59 -21.00 3.39
CA GLU A 47 26.44 -19.92 3.91
C GLU A 47 26.46 -18.70 2.97
N GLY A 48 26.58 -18.94 1.67
CA GLY A 48 26.54 -17.88 0.65
C GLY A 48 25.22 -17.12 0.65
N VAL A 49 24.09 -17.84 0.77
CA VAL A 49 22.77 -17.21 0.92
C VAL A 49 22.74 -16.37 2.20
N ALA A 50 23.17 -16.91 3.35
CA ALA A 50 23.17 -16.19 4.62
C ALA A 50 24.01 -14.90 4.56
N ALA A 51 25.22 -14.95 3.97
CA ALA A 51 26.07 -13.79 3.75
C ALA A 51 25.41 -12.75 2.83
N PHE A 52 24.74 -13.21 1.77
CA PHE A 52 24.01 -12.34 0.85
C PHE A 52 22.88 -11.57 1.57
N GLU A 53 22.17 -12.21 2.51
CA GLU A 53 21.08 -11.56 3.26
C GLU A 53 21.60 -10.52 4.25
N ARG A 54 22.82 -10.71 4.77
CA ARG A 54 23.51 -9.75 5.64
C ARG A 54 24.14 -8.58 4.86
N GLY A 55 24.11 -8.61 3.52
CA GLY A 55 24.77 -7.60 2.68
C GLY A 55 26.27 -7.79 2.51
N GLU A 56 26.81 -8.93 2.97
CA GLU A 56 28.22 -9.31 2.84
C GLU A 56 28.49 -9.88 1.44
N TYR A 57 28.26 -9.08 0.38
CA TYR A 57 28.22 -9.57 -1.00
C TYR A 57 29.53 -10.18 -1.48
N LYS A 58 30.68 -9.73 -0.97
CA LYS A 58 31.99 -10.33 -1.28
C LYS A 58 32.06 -11.77 -0.75
N THR A 59 31.77 -11.96 0.53
CA THR A 59 31.73 -13.28 1.18
C THR A 59 30.70 -14.19 0.50
N ALA A 60 29.53 -13.65 0.17
CA ALA A 60 28.49 -14.40 -0.53
C ALA A 60 28.99 -14.92 -1.88
N PHE A 61 29.64 -14.06 -2.67
CA PHE A 61 30.22 -14.44 -3.95
C PHE A 61 31.28 -15.54 -3.80
N GLU A 62 32.21 -15.39 -2.86
CA GLU A 62 33.25 -16.39 -2.59
C GLU A 62 32.65 -17.76 -2.25
N ARG A 63 31.58 -17.79 -1.44
CA ARG A 63 30.87 -19.04 -1.10
C ARG A 63 30.18 -19.66 -2.31
N PHE A 64 29.48 -18.87 -3.11
CA PHE A 64 28.85 -19.37 -4.33
C PHE A 64 29.86 -19.83 -5.38
N GLN A 65 31.05 -19.21 -5.42
CA GLN A 65 32.13 -19.63 -6.29
C GLN A 65 32.61 -21.04 -5.93
N LEU A 66 32.86 -21.31 -4.65
CA LEU A 66 33.29 -22.63 -4.17
C LEU A 66 32.28 -23.73 -4.48
N VAL A 67 30.97 -23.45 -4.47
CA VAL A 67 29.94 -24.43 -4.87
C VAL A 67 30.11 -24.89 -6.31
N SER A 68 30.55 -24.01 -7.20
CA SER A 68 30.81 -24.31 -8.62
C SER A 68 32.15 -25.01 -8.88
N GLU A 69 33.01 -25.16 -7.86
CA GLU A 69 34.28 -25.90 -7.97
C GLU A 69 34.11 -27.42 -7.72
N TYR A 70 32.99 -27.83 -7.12
CA TYR A 70 32.60 -29.24 -7.04
C TYR A 70 32.10 -29.75 -8.39
N GLU A 71 32.10 -31.09 -8.55
CA GLU A 71 31.39 -31.74 -9.65
C GLU A 71 29.92 -31.30 -9.71
N LEU A 72 29.30 -31.45 -10.89
CA LEU A 72 27.92 -31.03 -11.14
C LEU A 72 27.01 -31.54 -10.02
N ASN A 73 26.37 -30.60 -9.33
CA ASN A 73 25.54 -30.87 -8.16
C ASN A 73 24.24 -30.07 -8.21
N ARG A 74 23.30 -30.41 -7.33
CA ARG A 74 21.97 -29.80 -7.26
C ARG A 74 21.98 -28.27 -7.06
N LYS A 75 23.09 -27.70 -6.59
CA LYS A 75 23.24 -26.25 -6.34
C LYS A 75 24.06 -25.51 -7.39
N THR A 76 24.70 -26.20 -8.35
CA THR A 76 25.60 -25.56 -9.31
C THR A 76 24.94 -24.40 -10.06
N THR A 77 23.76 -24.62 -10.67
CA THR A 77 23.06 -23.58 -11.44
C THR A 77 22.53 -22.43 -10.58
N ALA A 78 22.05 -22.74 -9.37
CA ALA A 78 21.60 -21.75 -8.41
C ALA A 78 22.78 -20.89 -7.87
N ALA A 79 23.94 -21.52 -7.63
CA ALA A 79 25.13 -20.84 -7.16
C ALA A 79 25.72 -19.91 -8.22
N LEU A 80 25.70 -20.32 -9.50
CA LEU A 80 26.08 -19.44 -10.61
C LEU A 80 25.21 -18.18 -10.64
N LEU A 81 23.88 -18.33 -10.59
CA LEU A 81 22.96 -17.19 -10.57
C LEU A 81 23.15 -16.29 -9.35
N MET A 82 23.20 -16.89 -8.15
CA MET A 82 23.32 -16.13 -6.90
C MET A 82 24.69 -15.45 -6.75
N GLY A 83 25.77 -16.10 -7.21
CA GLY A 83 27.09 -15.50 -7.33
C GLY A 83 27.08 -14.29 -8.25
N SER A 84 26.44 -14.38 -9.43
CA SER A 84 26.29 -13.23 -10.33
C SER A 84 25.46 -12.10 -9.73
N LYS A 85 24.40 -12.41 -8.95
CA LYS A 85 23.66 -11.38 -8.20
C LYS A 85 24.55 -10.67 -7.18
N ALA A 86 25.45 -11.39 -6.52
CA ALA A 86 26.40 -10.81 -5.57
C ALA A 86 27.41 -9.89 -6.28
N LEU A 87 27.94 -10.31 -7.43
CA LEU A 87 28.82 -9.49 -8.28
C LEU A 87 28.14 -8.19 -8.76
N VAL A 88 26.86 -8.25 -9.17
CA VAL A 88 26.09 -7.06 -9.54
C VAL A 88 25.96 -6.07 -8.39
N ARG A 89 25.74 -6.57 -7.15
CA ARG A 89 25.71 -5.71 -5.95
C ARG A 89 27.08 -5.10 -5.62
N LEU A 90 28.17 -5.75 -6.00
CA LEU A 90 29.54 -5.25 -5.88
C LEU A 90 29.95 -4.30 -7.02
N GLY A 91 29.09 -4.06 -8.02
CA GLY A 91 29.43 -3.27 -9.22
C GLY A 91 30.35 -3.99 -10.21
N ARG A 92 30.60 -5.30 -10.01
CA ARG A 92 31.45 -6.15 -10.86
C ARG A 92 30.62 -6.74 -12.00
N TYR A 93 30.11 -5.85 -12.85
CA TYR A 93 29.10 -6.21 -13.86
C TYR A 93 29.61 -7.15 -14.95
N GLN A 94 30.85 -6.97 -15.43
CA GLN A 94 31.40 -7.83 -16.48
C GLN A 94 31.51 -9.28 -15.99
N GLU A 95 32.08 -9.48 -14.80
CA GLU A 95 32.21 -10.81 -14.20
C GLU A 95 30.87 -11.47 -13.92
N ALA A 96 29.83 -10.68 -13.62
CA ALA A 96 28.48 -11.19 -13.47
C ALA A 96 27.93 -11.73 -14.79
N ILE A 97 28.16 -11.02 -15.90
CA ILE A 97 27.75 -11.42 -17.26
C ILE A 97 28.47 -12.71 -17.64
N ASP A 98 29.80 -12.73 -17.54
CA ASP A 98 30.61 -13.89 -17.94
C ASP A 98 30.14 -15.17 -17.22
N ARG A 99 29.83 -15.06 -15.92
CA ARG A 99 29.33 -16.19 -15.12
C ARG A 99 27.90 -16.61 -15.49
N LEU A 100 27.06 -15.70 -15.95
CA LEU A 100 25.70 -16.02 -16.41
C LEU A 100 25.71 -16.61 -17.82
N ASP A 101 26.63 -16.17 -18.68
CA ASP A 101 26.83 -16.78 -20.00
C ASP A 101 27.26 -18.25 -19.82
N VAL A 102 28.18 -18.54 -18.89
CA VAL A 102 28.52 -19.91 -18.48
C VAL A 102 27.29 -20.72 -18.04
N LEU A 103 26.40 -20.11 -17.24
CA LEU A 103 25.16 -20.76 -16.80
C LEU A 103 24.25 -21.12 -17.98
N LEU A 104 24.09 -20.21 -18.95
CA LEU A 104 23.20 -20.41 -20.09
C LEU A 104 23.77 -21.37 -21.13
N ASP A 105 25.09 -21.34 -21.34
CA ASP A 105 25.79 -22.17 -22.31
C ASP A 105 25.93 -23.62 -21.83
N GLN A 106 26.34 -23.82 -20.57
CA GLN A 106 26.55 -25.17 -20.03
C GLN A 106 25.26 -25.84 -19.55
N TYR A 107 24.25 -25.05 -19.17
CA TYR A 107 22.99 -25.57 -18.62
C TYR A 107 21.77 -24.99 -19.36
N PRO A 108 21.58 -25.30 -20.65
CA PRO A 108 20.50 -24.71 -21.44
C PRO A 108 19.09 -25.08 -20.94
N ALA A 109 18.93 -26.16 -20.20
CA ALA A 109 17.64 -26.55 -19.59
C ALA A 109 17.41 -25.93 -18.19
N THR A 110 18.24 -24.97 -17.75
CA THR A 110 18.12 -24.36 -16.41
C THR A 110 16.79 -23.62 -16.22
N THR A 111 16.15 -23.82 -15.07
CA THR A 111 14.93 -23.08 -14.67
C THR A 111 15.20 -21.59 -14.41
N TYR A 112 16.48 -21.21 -14.32
CA TYR A 112 16.91 -19.83 -14.09
C TYR A 112 17.15 -19.03 -15.37
N ARG A 113 16.86 -19.57 -16.55
CA ARG A 113 17.16 -18.96 -17.85
C ARG A 113 16.70 -17.50 -17.95
N GLU A 114 15.40 -17.26 -17.74
CA GLU A 114 14.84 -15.90 -17.82
C GLU A 114 15.49 -14.94 -16.81
N GLN A 115 15.81 -15.44 -15.61
CA GLN A 115 16.44 -14.63 -14.57
C GLN A 115 17.88 -14.28 -14.92
N ALA A 116 18.62 -15.21 -15.53
CA ALA A 116 19.98 -15.03 -15.98
C ALA A 116 20.05 -14.03 -17.14
N GLU A 117 19.25 -14.21 -18.18
CA GLU A 117 19.14 -13.29 -19.32
C GLU A 117 18.76 -11.88 -18.85
N SER A 118 17.78 -11.75 -17.95
CA SER A 118 17.41 -10.46 -17.34
C SER A 118 18.53 -9.82 -16.52
N LEU A 119 19.38 -10.62 -15.86
CA LEU A 119 20.50 -10.12 -15.07
C LEU A 119 21.69 -9.70 -15.94
N ILE A 120 21.96 -10.42 -17.04
CA ILE A 120 22.94 -10.04 -18.07
C ILE A 120 22.59 -8.68 -18.65
N GLU A 121 21.36 -8.48 -19.11
CA GLU A 121 20.94 -7.20 -19.71
C GLU A 121 21.07 -6.02 -18.74
N ARG A 122 20.73 -6.23 -17.46
CA ARG A 122 20.96 -5.23 -16.40
C ARG A 122 22.44 -4.90 -16.22
N ALA A 123 23.29 -5.91 -16.16
CA ALA A 123 24.73 -5.73 -15.95
C ALA A 123 25.38 -5.03 -17.17
N ARG A 124 24.97 -5.38 -18.40
CA ARG A 124 25.42 -4.71 -19.63
C ARG A 124 25.01 -3.24 -19.66
N SER A 125 23.76 -2.95 -19.30
CA SER A 125 23.25 -1.57 -19.19
C SER A 125 24.06 -0.73 -18.21
N ARG A 126 24.45 -1.30 -17.07
CA ARG A 126 25.28 -0.61 -16.06
C ARG A 126 26.73 -0.38 -16.51
N LEU A 127 27.31 -1.29 -17.28
CA LEU A 127 28.67 -1.13 -17.86
C LEU A 127 28.74 -0.01 -18.90
N GLN A 128 27.67 0.19 -19.67
CA GLN A 128 27.65 1.17 -20.77
C GLN A 128 27.50 2.63 -20.30
N GLY A 129 27.41 2.89 -19.00
CA GLY A 129 27.67 4.23 -18.43
C GLY A 129 26.83 5.37 -19.01
N GLY A 130 25.51 5.29 -18.87
CA GLY A 130 24.61 6.41 -19.15
C GLY A 130 23.18 5.93 -19.05
N ALA A 131 22.32 6.71 -18.40
CA ALA A 131 20.91 6.42 -18.21
C ALA A 131 20.22 6.08 -19.55
N ARG A 132 20.23 4.82 -19.96
CA ARG A 132 19.17 4.30 -20.82
C ARG A 132 17.92 4.30 -19.97
N THR A 133 16.94 5.06 -20.44
CA THR A 133 15.53 4.96 -20.05
C THR A 133 15.23 3.52 -19.65
N ARG A 134 14.78 3.30 -18.41
CA ARG A 134 14.33 1.96 -18.02
C ARG A 134 13.16 1.61 -18.93
N ASP A 135 13.38 0.78 -19.94
CA ASP A 135 12.30 0.29 -20.81
C ASP A 135 11.24 -0.49 -20.01
N THR A 136 11.57 -0.90 -18.77
CA THR A 136 10.60 -1.48 -17.83
C THR A 136 10.74 -0.91 -16.42
N LEU A 137 9.65 -0.34 -15.89
CA LEU A 137 9.50 0.01 -14.48
C LEU A 137 8.96 -1.19 -13.70
N ARG A 138 9.71 -1.67 -12.70
CA ARG A 138 9.31 -2.81 -11.87
C ARG A 138 8.66 -2.32 -10.58
N ILE A 139 7.35 -2.55 -10.47
CA ILE A 139 6.53 -2.10 -9.35
C ILE A 139 6.28 -3.27 -8.41
N GLY A 140 6.90 -3.26 -7.24
CA GLY A 140 6.59 -4.17 -6.14
C GLY A 140 5.28 -3.78 -5.46
N ILE A 141 4.44 -4.75 -5.14
CA ILE A 141 3.16 -4.54 -4.47
C ILE A 141 3.07 -5.48 -3.28
N ALA A 142 3.00 -4.92 -2.07
CA ALA A 142 3.00 -5.68 -0.83
C ALA A 142 1.72 -5.38 -0.04
N LEU A 143 0.74 -6.30 -0.05
CA LEU A 143 -0.61 -6.05 0.49
C LEU A 143 -1.19 -7.21 1.33
N PRO A 144 -2.00 -6.92 2.37
CA PRO A 144 -2.53 -7.93 3.30
C PRO A 144 -3.87 -8.54 2.82
N MET A 145 -3.81 -9.54 1.94
CA MET A 145 -4.99 -10.11 1.26
C MET A 145 -5.82 -11.15 2.06
N GLU A 146 -5.45 -11.45 3.31
CA GLU A 146 -6.14 -12.43 4.17
C GLU A 146 -6.61 -11.83 5.51
N SER A 147 -6.69 -10.50 5.58
CA SER A 147 -6.98 -9.78 6.81
C SER A 147 -8.37 -9.12 6.79
N ALA A 148 -8.78 -8.53 7.91
CA ALA A 148 -9.92 -7.61 7.94
C ALA A 148 -9.80 -6.43 6.93
N GLN A 149 -8.61 -6.21 6.34
CA GLN A 149 -8.35 -5.20 5.32
C GLN A 149 -8.29 -5.79 3.90
N ALA A 150 -8.69 -7.04 3.68
CA ALA A 150 -8.60 -7.70 2.38
C ALA A 150 -9.39 -6.97 1.29
N SER A 151 -10.59 -6.46 1.60
CA SER A 151 -11.39 -5.67 0.66
C SER A 151 -10.68 -4.39 0.23
N LEU A 152 -10.14 -3.63 1.18
CA LEU A 152 -9.35 -2.42 0.93
C LEU A 152 -8.06 -2.74 0.16
N ALA A 153 -7.39 -3.83 0.50
CA ALA A 153 -6.20 -4.30 -0.21
C ALA A 153 -6.49 -4.69 -1.65
N GLN A 154 -7.59 -5.38 -1.89
CA GLN A 154 -8.05 -5.74 -3.22
C GLN A 154 -8.42 -4.49 -4.03
N ALA A 155 -9.10 -3.53 -3.41
CA ALA A 155 -9.47 -2.29 -4.08
C ALA A 155 -8.26 -1.47 -4.51
N LEU A 156 -7.26 -1.35 -3.62
CA LEU A 156 -5.98 -0.73 -3.94
C LEU A 156 -5.25 -1.47 -5.06
N PHE A 157 -5.18 -2.81 -5.01
CA PHE A 157 -4.55 -3.61 -6.06
C PHE A 157 -5.22 -3.38 -7.42
N ASN A 158 -6.55 -3.36 -7.46
CA ASN A 158 -7.31 -3.08 -8.68
C ASN A 158 -7.03 -1.67 -9.22
N GLY A 159 -6.93 -0.67 -8.33
CA GLY A 159 -6.53 0.69 -8.70
C GLY A 159 -5.13 0.76 -9.32
N ILE A 160 -4.14 0.08 -8.71
CA ILE A 160 -2.77 0.00 -9.25
C ILE A 160 -2.77 -0.70 -10.61
N ARG A 161 -3.50 -1.83 -10.72
CA ARG A 161 -3.64 -2.56 -11.98
C ARG A 161 -4.18 -1.68 -13.10
N LEU A 162 -5.23 -0.90 -12.83
CA LEU A 162 -5.80 0.01 -13.83
C LEU A 162 -4.81 1.08 -14.26
N ALA A 163 -4.02 1.63 -13.34
CA ALA A 163 -3.00 2.63 -13.66
C ALA A 163 -1.88 2.02 -14.53
N VAL A 164 -1.45 0.79 -14.22
CA VAL A 164 -0.45 0.06 -15.00
C VAL A 164 -0.97 -0.30 -16.38
N ASP A 165 -2.20 -0.82 -16.47
CA ASP A 165 -2.84 -1.15 -17.73
C ASP A 165 -2.97 0.10 -18.62
N GLU A 166 -3.45 1.22 -18.07
CA GLU A 166 -3.56 2.49 -18.78
C GLU A 166 -2.21 2.99 -19.31
N HIS A 167 -1.17 2.93 -18.47
CA HIS A 167 0.18 3.32 -18.86
C HIS A 167 0.72 2.42 -19.98
N ASN A 168 0.51 1.12 -19.89
CA ASN A 168 0.91 0.12 -20.88
C ASN A 168 0.05 0.15 -22.17
N GLY A 169 -0.92 1.07 -22.26
CA GLY A 169 -1.80 1.21 -23.42
C GLY A 169 -2.94 0.18 -23.47
N LEU A 170 -3.16 -0.61 -22.42
CA LEU A 170 -4.24 -1.59 -22.34
C LEU A 170 -5.56 -0.90 -21.92
N ARG A 171 -6.58 -1.00 -22.76
CA ARG A 171 -7.92 -0.45 -22.49
C ARG A 171 -8.98 -1.55 -22.52
N ARG A 172 -9.97 -1.47 -21.64
CA ARG A 172 -11.11 -2.40 -21.59
C ARG A 172 -12.39 -1.66 -22.00
N ARG A 173 -13.20 -2.25 -22.87
CA ARG A 173 -14.47 -1.67 -23.36
C ARG A 173 -15.57 -2.72 -23.47
N TYR A 174 -16.82 -2.33 -23.22
CA TYR A 174 -17.99 -3.17 -23.48
C TYR A 174 -18.31 -3.23 -24.97
N VAL A 175 -18.59 -4.42 -25.48
CA VAL A 175 -19.00 -4.69 -26.86
C VAL A 175 -20.26 -5.54 -26.84
N ARG A 176 -21.25 -5.20 -27.67
CA ARG A 176 -22.47 -5.98 -27.82
C ARG A 176 -22.18 -7.30 -28.58
N PRO A 177 -22.72 -8.46 -28.16
CA PRO A 177 -22.56 -9.72 -28.90
C PRO A 177 -23.10 -9.61 -30.33
N PRO A 178 -22.44 -10.23 -31.33
CA PRO A 178 -23.00 -10.37 -32.68
C PRO A 178 -24.30 -11.19 -32.63
N GLY A 179 -25.39 -10.69 -33.26
CA GLY A 179 -26.67 -11.41 -33.38
C GLY A 179 -27.86 -10.81 -32.62
N LEU A 180 -27.65 -9.82 -31.76
CA LEU A 180 -28.73 -8.99 -31.20
C LEU A 180 -29.12 -7.92 -32.23
N GLN A 181 -30.00 -8.27 -33.17
CA GLN A 181 -30.65 -7.29 -34.03
C GLN A 181 -31.42 -6.27 -33.18
N SER A 182 -31.48 -5.02 -33.63
CA SER A 182 -32.30 -3.97 -33.03
C SER A 182 -33.78 -4.30 -33.24
N ALA A 183 -34.33 -5.22 -32.46
CA ALA A 183 -35.75 -5.13 -32.14
C ALA A 183 -35.91 -3.82 -31.37
N ALA A 184 -36.90 -3.01 -31.76
CA ALA A 184 -37.28 -1.80 -31.07
C ALA A 184 -37.82 -2.18 -29.67
N ASP A 185 -36.91 -2.49 -28.75
CA ASP A 185 -37.27 -2.77 -27.38
C ASP A 185 -37.56 -1.43 -26.73
N THR A 186 -38.86 -1.18 -26.58
CA THR A 186 -39.44 -0.19 -25.69
C THR A 186 -38.77 -0.30 -24.33
N PHE A 187 -37.87 0.63 -24.01
CA PHE A 187 -37.35 0.78 -22.66
C PHE A 187 -38.48 1.34 -21.80
N GLU A 188 -38.99 0.56 -20.85
CA GLU A 188 -39.57 1.15 -19.66
C GLU A 188 -38.43 1.81 -18.88
N VAL A 189 -38.36 3.12 -19.00
CA VAL A 189 -37.52 3.98 -18.18
C VAL A 189 -38.15 4.00 -16.80
N TYR A 190 -37.54 3.31 -15.85
CA TYR A 190 -37.77 3.65 -14.44
C TYR A 190 -37.23 5.05 -14.20
N ASP A 191 -38.13 5.99 -13.94
CA ASP A 191 -37.77 7.33 -13.51
C ASP A 191 -37.01 7.24 -12.19
N THR A 192 -35.69 7.28 -12.30
CA THR A 192 -34.75 7.45 -11.19
C THR A 192 -34.19 8.86 -11.24
N ALA A 193 -35.10 9.85 -11.27
CA ALA A 193 -34.78 11.23 -10.96
C ALA A 193 -34.20 11.36 -9.54
N SER A 194 -32.89 11.17 -9.44
CA SER A 194 -31.94 12.02 -8.68
C SER A 194 -30.48 11.58 -8.84
N THR A 195 -30.13 10.89 -9.94
CA THR A 195 -28.73 10.66 -10.33
C THR A 195 -28.39 11.59 -11.50
N PRO A 196 -27.34 12.45 -11.43
CA PRO A 196 -26.98 13.35 -12.52
C PRO A 196 -26.76 12.56 -13.82
N GLY A 197 -27.51 12.94 -14.85
CA GLY A 197 -27.69 12.19 -16.09
C GLY A 197 -26.40 11.84 -16.83
N ASP A 198 -26.40 10.64 -17.40
CA ASP A 198 -25.39 10.07 -18.26
C ASP A 198 -25.43 10.75 -19.65
N SER A 199 -24.63 11.80 -19.84
CA SER A 199 -24.45 12.49 -21.13
C SER A 199 -23.21 12.01 -21.91
N LEU A 200 -22.61 10.87 -21.56
CA LEU A 200 -21.28 10.49 -22.06
C LEU A 200 -21.26 9.53 -23.25
N ALA A 201 -22.41 9.00 -23.67
CA ALA A 201 -22.49 8.14 -24.86
C ALA A 201 -22.39 8.92 -26.20
N ALA A 202 -22.50 10.25 -26.17
CA ALA A 202 -22.49 11.10 -27.37
C ALA A 202 -21.09 11.62 -27.78
N ALA A 203 -20.02 11.28 -27.04
CA ALA A 203 -18.72 11.96 -27.18
C ALA A 203 -17.67 11.24 -28.04
N ASP A 204 -17.78 9.91 -28.23
CA ASP A 204 -16.67 9.10 -28.79
C ASP A 204 -17.06 8.45 -30.12
N ASP A 205 -17.35 9.28 -31.13
CA ASP A 205 -17.88 9.00 -32.48
C ASP A 205 -17.08 7.98 -33.34
N GLU A 206 -16.81 6.76 -32.86
CA GLU A 206 -16.00 5.75 -33.57
C GLU A 206 -16.64 4.35 -33.56
N THR A 207 -17.06 3.91 -34.74
CA THR A 207 -17.56 2.56 -35.03
C THR A 207 -16.45 1.74 -35.69
N THR A 208 -15.94 0.66 -35.08
CA THR A 208 -15.33 -0.45 -35.86
C THR A 208 -15.12 -1.76 -35.09
N THR A 209 -14.98 -2.80 -35.92
CA THR A 209 -15.06 -4.26 -35.80
C THR A 209 -13.97 -4.95 -34.98
N ALA A 210 -14.33 -6.01 -34.25
CA ALA A 210 -13.44 -6.84 -33.41
C ALA A 210 -13.20 -8.25 -33.98
N VAL A 211 -12.02 -8.81 -33.68
CA VAL A 211 -11.54 -10.18 -33.99
C VAL A 211 -11.31 -10.91 -32.65
N PRO A 212 -11.45 -12.25 -32.53
CA PRO A 212 -11.77 -12.89 -31.25
C PRO A 212 -10.54 -13.52 -30.54
N THR A 213 -10.37 -13.23 -29.24
CA THR A 213 -10.29 -14.24 -28.15
C THR A 213 -10.26 -13.63 -26.74
N ASP A 214 -10.84 -14.40 -25.80
CA ASP A 214 -10.94 -14.32 -24.33
C ASP A 214 -11.98 -13.37 -23.68
N THR A 215 -13.09 -14.00 -23.26
CA THR A 215 -14.32 -13.39 -22.71
C THR A 215 -14.55 -13.80 -21.25
N LEU A 216 -14.78 -12.81 -20.37
CA LEU A 216 -15.51 -12.99 -19.11
C LEU A 216 -16.90 -12.36 -19.26
N ARG A 217 -17.95 -13.11 -18.91
CA ARG A 217 -19.36 -12.80 -19.16
C ARG A 217 -19.97 -12.07 -17.96
N VAL A 218 -20.55 -10.89 -18.21
CA VAL A 218 -21.57 -10.25 -17.35
C VAL A 218 -22.72 -9.84 -18.29
N ASP A 219 -23.96 -10.13 -17.89
CA ASP A 219 -25.10 -10.38 -18.78
C ASP A 219 -25.39 -9.30 -19.84
N SER A 220 -25.13 -9.68 -21.10
CA SER A 220 -25.43 -9.00 -22.39
C SER A 220 -24.33 -8.13 -23.01
N LEU A 221 -23.17 -7.94 -22.34
CA LEU A 221 -22.04 -7.18 -22.89
C LEU A 221 -20.71 -7.92 -22.71
N TRP A 222 -19.91 -8.00 -23.77
CA TRP A 222 -18.57 -8.58 -23.77
C TRP A 222 -17.57 -7.51 -23.35
N VAL A 223 -16.61 -7.80 -22.48
CA VAL A 223 -15.48 -6.89 -22.23
C VAL A 223 -14.31 -7.31 -23.10
N VAL A 224 -13.90 -6.45 -24.04
CA VAL A 224 -12.73 -6.69 -24.89
C VAL A 224 -11.55 -5.86 -24.37
N THR A 225 -10.35 -6.43 -24.43
CA THR A 225 -9.10 -5.71 -24.15
C THR A 225 -8.49 -5.25 -25.46
N GLU A 226 -8.30 -3.95 -25.59
CA GLU A 226 -7.69 -3.31 -26.76
C GLU A 226 -6.29 -2.80 -26.40
N GLN A 227 -5.34 -3.02 -27.30
CA GLN A 227 -4.00 -2.45 -27.22
C GLN A 227 -4.00 -1.11 -27.95
N GLY A 228 -3.91 -0.02 -27.21
CA GLY A 228 -3.69 1.32 -27.73
C GLY A 228 -2.21 1.60 -27.99
N ALA A 229 -1.87 2.90 -28.03
CA ALA A 229 -0.48 3.36 -28.19
C ALA A 229 0.45 2.72 -27.14
N ARG A 230 1.59 2.20 -27.60
CA ARG A 230 2.61 1.61 -26.72
C ARG A 230 3.46 2.72 -26.10
N PRO A 231 3.68 2.71 -24.78
CA PRO A 231 4.55 3.69 -24.13
C PRO A 231 6.03 3.44 -24.45
N ASP A 232 6.86 4.48 -24.22
CA ASP A 232 8.32 4.39 -24.35
C ASP A 232 8.96 3.43 -23.33
N TRP A 233 8.26 3.12 -22.24
CA TRP A 233 8.63 2.13 -21.22
C TRP A 233 7.38 1.43 -20.71
N VAL A 234 7.49 0.17 -20.27
CA VAL A 234 6.38 -0.61 -19.73
C VAL A 234 6.45 -0.72 -18.21
N ALA A 235 5.31 -0.78 -17.52
CA ALA A 235 5.28 -1.07 -16.10
C ALA A 235 4.93 -2.54 -15.85
N LYS A 236 5.73 -3.23 -15.03
CA LYS A 236 5.52 -4.64 -14.64
C LYS A 236 5.30 -4.74 -13.13
N MET A 237 4.20 -5.39 -12.74
CA MET A 237 3.82 -5.57 -11.33
C MET A 237 4.38 -6.88 -10.77
N TYR A 238 4.99 -6.80 -9.59
CA TYR A 238 5.45 -7.94 -8.79
C TYR A 238 4.70 -7.95 -7.47
N PHE A 239 3.82 -8.94 -7.29
CA PHE A 239 2.96 -9.00 -6.12
C PHE A 239 3.55 -9.89 -5.03
N ARG A 240 3.45 -9.45 -3.77
CA ARG A 240 3.66 -10.27 -2.58
C ARG A 240 2.47 -10.11 -1.63
N ARG A 241 1.84 -11.23 -1.34
CA ARG A 241 0.85 -11.33 -0.27
C ARG A 241 1.54 -11.22 1.09
N MET A 242 0.95 -10.44 1.99
CA MET A 242 1.42 -10.32 3.38
C MET A 242 0.36 -10.87 4.34
N GLY A 243 0.82 -11.42 5.46
CA GLY A 243 -0.07 -11.76 6.57
C GLY A 243 -0.39 -10.56 7.46
N ALA A 244 -1.19 -10.77 8.51
CA ALA A 244 -1.54 -9.71 9.46
C ALA A 244 -0.37 -9.26 10.35
N LYS A 245 0.69 -10.08 10.46
CA LYS A 245 1.84 -9.81 11.35
C LYS A 245 2.84 -8.85 10.69
N PRO A 246 3.36 -7.82 11.40
CA PRO A 246 4.27 -6.83 10.82
C PRO A 246 5.56 -7.42 10.22
N GLN A 247 6.05 -8.54 10.75
CA GLN A 247 7.24 -9.24 10.26
C GLN A 247 7.05 -9.75 8.82
N THR A 248 5.82 -10.15 8.47
CA THR A 248 5.52 -10.60 7.10
C THR A 248 5.66 -9.46 6.08
N ALA A 249 5.47 -8.21 6.50
CA ALA A 249 5.64 -7.06 5.64
C ALA A 249 7.12 -6.78 5.33
N ARG A 250 8.01 -6.95 6.31
CA ARG A 250 9.47 -6.89 6.07
C ARG A 250 9.92 -7.99 5.11
N ALA A 251 9.45 -9.23 5.31
CA ALA A 251 9.79 -10.36 4.45
C ALA A 251 9.30 -10.18 3.00
N ALA A 252 8.09 -9.64 2.82
CA ALA A 252 7.56 -9.32 1.49
C ALA A 252 8.43 -8.28 0.76
N VAL A 253 8.82 -7.20 1.45
CA VAL A 253 9.75 -6.20 0.89
C VAL A 253 11.11 -6.83 0.59
N ASP A 254 11.66 -7.65 1.49
CA ASP A 254 12.95 -8.32 1.24
C ASP A 254 12.90 -9.19 -0.02
N SER A 255 11.82 -9.94 -0.22
CA SER A 255 11.60 -10.76 -1.40
C SER A 255 11.50 -9.92 -2.68
N LEU A 256 10.73 -8.83 -2.68
CA LEU A 256 10.61 -7.91 -3.81
C LEU A 256 11.97 -7.29 -4.19
N VAL A 257 12.75 -6.89 -3.18
CA VAL A 257 14.06 -6.26 -3.40
C VAL A 257 15.11 -7.27 -3.89
N ARG A 258 15.13 -8.50 -3.34
CA ARG A 258 16.20 -9.47 -3.63
C ARG A 258 15.92 -10.35 -4.85
N LEU A 259 14.66 -10.73 -5.06
CA LEU A 259 14.28 -11.67 -6.11
C LEU A 259 13.85 -10.95 -7.38
N ASP A 260 13.04 -9.89 -7.24
CA ASP A 260 12.45 -9.19 -8.37
C ASP A 260 13.21 -7.91 -8.76
N ASP A 261 14.09 -7.40 -7.88
CA ASP A 261 14.89 -6.19 -8.10
C ASP A 261 13.98 -5.01 -8.52
N VAL A 262 12.93 -4.78 -7.72
CA VAL A 262 11.94 -3.73 -7.97
C VAL A 262 12.50 -2.33 -7.82
N ASP A 263 11.97 -1.39 -8.60
CA ASP A 263 12.38 0.02 -8.57
C ASP A 263 11.60 0.83 -7.52
N VAL A 264 10.34 0.45 -7.29
CA VAL A 264 9.43 1.10 -6.36
C VAL A 264 8.50 0.06 -5.73
N ILE A 265 8.11 0.29 -4.49
CA ILE A 265 7.17 -0.56 -3.74
C ILE A 265 5.93 0.26 -3.37
N LEU A 266 4.75 -0.24 -3.72
CA LEU A 266 3.46 0.29 -3.30
C LEU A 266 2.88 -0.58 -2.19
N GLY A 267 2.55 0.05 -1.06
CA GLY A 267 2.17 -0.60 0.18
C GLY A 267 3.37 -0.76 1.13
N PRO A 268 3.14 -1.30 2.35
CA PRO A 268 1.87 -1.73 2.93
C PRO A 268 0.85 -0.61 3.19
N ILE A 269 -0.42 -0.99 3.35
CA ILE A 269 -1.54 -0.05 3.52
C ILE A 269 -1.48 0.73 4.83
N GLY A 270 -1.32 0.04 5.97
CA GLY A 270 -1.42 0.65 7.31
C GLY A 270 -0.08 0.85 8.02
N SER A 271 -0.02 1.81 8.93
CA SER A 271 1.20 2.22 9.65
C SER A 271 1.95 1.08 10.34
N ARG A 272 1.22 0.10 10.91
CA ARG A 272 1.81 -1.04 11.63
C ARG A 272 2.67 -1.93 10.73
N ALA A 273 2.23 -2.19 9.51
CA ALA A 273 2.98 -2.96 8.52
C ALA A 273 4.02 -2.08 7.79
N ALA A 274 3.66 -0.82 7.51
CA ALA A 274 4.53 0.12 6.81
C ALA A 274 5.80 0.48 7.59
N GLY A 275 5.79 0.47 8.93
CA GLY A 275 6.96 0.75 9.75
C GLY A 275 8.15 -0.21 9.46
N PRO A 276 8.00 -1.52 9.68
CA PRO A 276 9.04 -2.52 9.39
C PRO A 276 9.36 -2.68 7.90
N ALA A 277 8.34 -2.61 7.04
CA ALA A 277 8.52 -2.65 5.59
C ALA A 277 9.37 -1.48 5.09
N GLY A 278 9.05 -0.26 5.54
CA GLY A 278 9.81 0.95 5.24
C GLY A 278 11.24 0.87 5.75
N LYS A 279 11.48 0.32 6.96
CA LYS A 279 12.86 0.11 7.44
C LYS A 279 13.67 -0.75 6.47
N ARG A 280 13.09 -1.82 5.96
CA ARG A 280 13.76 -2.70 4.99
C ARG A 280 13.97 -2.04 3.63
N ALA A 281 13.01 -1.25 3.16
CA ALA A 281 13.13 -0.50 1.91
C ALA A 281 14.25 0.55 1.99
N GLU A 282 14.31 1.28 3.11
CA GLU A 282 15.36 2.23 3.45
C GLU A 282 16.75 1.58 3.44
N GLU A 283 16.90 0.43 4.14
CA GLU A 283 18.15 -0.34 4.18
C GLU A 283 18.65 -0.76 2.79
N ALA A 284 17.77 -0.88 1.79
CA ALA A 284 18.14 -1.21 0.41
C ALA A 284 18.12 -0.03 -0.57
N GLY A 285 17.81 1.19 -0.13
CA GLY A 285 17.68 2.34 -1.03
C GLY A 285 16.61 2.16 -2.10
N VAL A 286 15.48 1.51 -1.76
CA VAL A 286 14.34 1.30 -2.68
C VAL A 286 13.15 2.14 -2.24
N LEU A 287 12.57 2.88 -3.19
CA LEU A 287 11.41 3.73 -2.91
C LEU A 287 10.22 2.90 -2.42
N LEU A 288 9.61 3.31 -1.31
CA LEU A 288 8.39 2.72 -0.79
C LEU A 288 7.35 3.80 -0.54
N VAL A 289 6.13 3.60 -1.06
CA VAL A 289 4.98 4.49 -0.83
C VAL A 289 3.90 3.74 -0.08
N ALA A 290 3.68 4.13 1.18
CA ALA A 290 2.58 3.62 2.00
C ALA A 290 1.30 4.45 1.76
N PRO A 291 0.24 3.86 1.19
CA PRO A 291 -0.87 4.64 0.65
C PRO A 291 -1.81 5.20 1.72
N VAL A 292 -2.05 4.47 2.83
CA VAL A 292 -3.05 4.87 3.85
C VAL A 292 -2.42 5.13 5.22
N ALA A 293 -1.16 4.76 5.43
CA ALA A 293 -0.47 4.94 6.70
C ALA A 293 -0.38 6.41 7.11
N THR A 294 -0.67 6.71 8.38
CA THR A 294 -0.69 8.07 8.94
C THR A 294 0.31 8.28 10.09
N GLY A 295 1.01 7.22 10.50
CA GLY A 295 1.98 7.28 11.59
C GLY A 295 3.26 8.00 11.15
N GLU A 296 3.72 8.97 11.93
CA GLU A 296 4.92 9.76 11.58
C GLU A 296 6.17 8.89 11.46
N SER A 297 6.30 7.84 12.28
CA SER A 297 7.45 6.94 12.26
C SER A 297 7.62 6.13 10.97
N VAL A 298 6.63 6.16 10.07
CA VAL A 298 6.72 5.44 8.79
C VAL A 298 7.72 6.13 7.86
N SER A 299 7.72 7.46 7.79
CA SER A 299 8.61 8.24 6.88
C SER A 299 9.63 9.13 7.62
N LYS A 300 9.45 9.37 8.92
CA LYS A 300 10.34 10.27 9.68
C LYS A 300 11.79 9.79 9.67
N GLY A 301 12.69 10.64 9.15
CA GLY A 301 14.13 10.39 9.10
C GLY A 301 14.54 9.33 8.09
N ARG A 302 13.76 9.15 7.02
CA ARG A 302 13.99 8.18 5.95
C ARG A 302 13.97 8.90 4.60
N ASP A 303 14.87 8.51 3.70
CA ASP A 303 15.04 9.14 2.39
C ASP A 303 14.25 8.41 1.29
N TYR A 304 13.95 7.13 1.49
CA TYR A 304 13.29 6.29 0.48
C TYR A 304 11.85 5.91 0.85
N VAL A 305 11.34 6.35 2.00
CA VAL A 305 10.01 5.95 2.49
C VAL A 305 9.05 7.12 2.56
N PHE A 306 7.98 7.04 1.78
CA PHE A 306 6.96 8.08 1.63
C PHE A 306 5.58 7.57 2.04
N GLN A 307 4.71 8.52 2.39
CA GLN A 307 3.30 8.27 2.69
C GLN A 307 2.44 9.10 1.73
N ALA A 308 1.47 8.46 1.07
CA ALA A 308 0.51 9.20 0.26
C ALA A 308 -0.56 9.89 1.13
N ASN A 309 -0.85 9.31 2.29
CA ASN A 309 -1.81 9.85 3.25
C ASN A 309 -1.10 10.77 4.26
N PRO A 310 -1.51 12.05 4.43
CA PRO A 310 -0.87 12.95 5.38
C PRO A 310 -0.98 12.44 6.81
N THR A 311 0.09 12.65 7.58
CA THR A 311 0.11 12.31 9.02
C THR A 311 -0.97 13.10 9.77
N ILE A 312 -1.39 12.58 10.91
CA ILE A 312 -2.47 13.22 11.69
C ILE A 312 -2.07 14.63 12.13
N SER A 313 -0.85 14.82 12.61
CA SER A 313 -0.31 16.13 12.95
C SER A 313 -0.21 17.05 11.74
N ALA A 314 0.08 16.51 10.54
CA ALA A 314 0.10 17.32 9.32
C ALA A 314 -1.28 17.93 9.02
N ARG A 315 -2.39 17.25 9.34
CA ARG A 315 -3.75 17.77 9.16
C ARG A 315 -3.99 19.00 10.03
N GLY A 316 -3.58 18.95 11.31
CA GLY A 316 -3.59 20.11 12.20
C GLY A 316 -2.75 21.28 11.68
N ARG A 317 -1.53 20.99 11.19
CA ARG A 317 -0.66 22.01 10.56
C ARG A 317 -1.29 22.66 9.34
N VAL A 318 -2.06 21.92 8.54
CA VAL A 318 -2.79 22.48 7.40
C VAL A 318 -3.87 23.44 7.89
N MET A 319 -4.66 23.06 8.90
CA MET A 319 -5.69 23.95 9.44
C MET A 319 -5.09 25.23 10.05
N ALA A 320 -3.96 25.15 10.76
CA ALA A 320 -3.29 26.35 11.27
C ALA A 320 -2.83 27.29 10.14
N ARG A 321 -2.32 26.73 9.03
CA ARG A 321 -1.96 27.52 7.83
C ARG A 321 -3.18 28.15 7.16
N VAL A 322 -4.28 27.42 7.05
CA VAL A 322 -5.54 27.95 6.50
C VAL A 322 -6.10 29.05 7.39
N ALA A 323 -6.06 28.88 8.72
CA ALA A 323 -6.50 29.90 9.66
C ALA A 323 -5.68 31.19 9.53
N LYS A 324 -4.34 31.10 9.60
CA LYS A 324 -3.46 32.27 9.56
C LYS A 324 -3.38 32.93 8.19
N ASN A 325 -3.17 32.15 7.13
CA ASN A 325 -2.86 32.69 5.81
C ASN A 325 -4.08 32.82 4.90
N GLY A 326 -5.08 31.96 5.09
CA GLY A 326 -6.29 31.94 4.25
C GLY A 326 -7.42 32.78 4.84
N LEU A 327 -7.67 32.61 6.15
CA LEU A 327 -8.74 33.31 6.86
C LEU A 327 -8.26 34.57 7.58
N LEU A 328 -6.95 34.83 7.60
CA LEU A 328 -6.31 35.98 8.27
C LEU A 328 -6.65 36.07 9.77
N ILE A 329 -6.78 34.91 10.41
CA ILE A 329 -7.05 34.82 11.86
C ILE A 329 -5.74 35.02 12.63
N ASP A 330 -5.77 35.87 13.64
CA ASP A 330 -4.60 36.15 14.49
C ASP A 330 -4.64 35.39 15.81
N ARG A 331 -5.84 35.03 16.31
CA ARG A 331 -6.04 34.34 17.58
C ARG A 331 -7.03 33.19 17.42
N ALA A 332 -6.58 31.96 17.69
CA ALA A 332 -7.44 30.78 17.63
C ALA A 332 -7.29 29.89 18.87
N GLY A 333 -8.38 29.61 19.57
CA GLY A 333 -8.40 28.64 20.66
C GLY A 333 -8.41 27.20 20.13
N VAL A 334 -7.98 26.24 20.96
CA VAL A 334 -8.01 24.82 20.63
C VAL A 334 -8.83 24.06 21.67
N ILE A 335 -9.77 23.23 21.24
CA ILE A 335 -10.51 22.30 22.12
C ILE A 335 -10.40 20.91 21.52
N TYR A 336 -9.91 19.93 22.27
CA TYR A 336 -9.63 18.59 21.71
C TYR A 336 -9.89 17.47 22.73
N GLU A 337 -10.05 16.24 22.26
CA GLU A 337 -10.22 15.07 23.14
C GLU A 337 -8.85 14.49 23.50
N SER A 338 -8.44 14.59 24.78
CA SER A 338 -7.14 14.09 25.23
C SER A 338 -7.03 12.56 25.18
N GLY A 339 -8.15 11.87 25.40
CA GLY A 339 -8.24 10.40 25.29
C GLY A 339 -8.26 9.89 23.84
N ASN A 340 -8.39 10.77 22.84
CA ASN A 340 -8.44 10.39 21.43
C ASN A 340 -7.13 10.79 20.73
N SER A 341 -6.29 9.79 20.40
CA SER A 341 -4.99 10.04 19.77
C SER A 341 -5.05 10.77 18.43
N TYR A 342 -6.15 10.69 17.69
CA TYR A 342 -6.30 11.47 16.46
C TYR A 342 -6.59 12.94 16.75
N SER A 343 -7.49 13.20 17.71
CA SER A 343 -7.85 14.56 18.14
C SER A 343 -6.63 15.27 18.72
N ALA A 344 -5.95 14.62 19.67
CA ALA A 344 -4.74 15.13 20.32
C ALA A 344 -3.62 15.44 19.31
N ARG A 345 -3.32 14.53 18.38
CA ARG A 345 -2.27 14.78 17.38
C ARG A 345 -2.60 15.90 16.40
N MET A 346 -3.87 16.07 16.04
CA MET A 346 -4.29 17.22 15.24
C MET A 346 -4.10 18.52 16.03
N ALA A 347 -4.47 18.56 17.31
CA ALA A 347 -4.23 19.72 18.18
C ALA A 347 -2.73 20.06 18.30
N GLU A 348 -1.89 19.07 18.60
CA GLU A 348 -0.42 19.21 18.64
C GLU A 348 0.13 19.78 17.33
N GLY A 349 -0.33 19.25 16.20
CA GLY A 349 0.04 19.73 14.88
C GLY A 349 -0.38 21.19 14.63
N PHE A 350 -1.61 21.54 15.00
CA PHE A 350 -2.13 22.90 14.88
C PHE A 350 -1.29 23.89 15.69
N GLU A 351 -1.06 23.61 16.98
CA GLU A 351 -0.26 24.48 17.85
C GLU A 351 1.19 24.63 17.40
N ALA A 352 1.82 23.55 16.95
CA ALA A 352 3.19 23.59 16.47
C ALA A 352 3.34 24.50 15.25
N GLU A 353 2.39 24.46 14.32
CA GLU A 353 2.40 25.35 13.16
C GLU A 353 1.94 26.77 13.50
N ALA A 354 0.98 26.92 14.43
CA ALA A 354 0.54 28.23 14.91
C ALA A 354 1.72 29.05 15.45
N ARG A 355 2.59 28.42 16.27
CA ARG A 355 3.83 29.03 16.78
C ARG A 355 4.79 29.46 15.68
N ARG A 356 4.91 28.67 14.61
CA ARG A 356 5.78 29.01 13.46
C ARG A 356 5.25 30.16 12.61
N ARG A 357 3.93 30.38 12.62
CA ARG A 357 3.24 31.33 11.75
C ARG A 357 2.80 32.62 12.47
N GLY A 358 3.04 32.72 13.77
CA GLY A 358 2.54 33.85 14.57
C GLY A 358 1.02 33.87 14.67
N LEU A 359 0.39 32.70 14.73
CA LEU A 359 -1.00 32.54 15.16
C LEU A 359 -0.99 32.33 16.68
N GLU A 360 -1.58 33.25 17.43
CA GLU A 360 -1.65 33.14 18.88
C GLU A 360 -2.70 32.10 19.26
N VAL A 361 -2.34 31.20 20.16
CA VAL A 361 -3.26 30.21 20.75
C VAL A 361 -3.48 30.61 22.22
N PRO A 362 -4.48 31.47 22.51
CA PRO A 362 -4.67 32.02 23.84
C PRO A 362 -5.11 30.97 24.86
N LEU A 363 -5.75 29.89 24.40
CA LEU A 363 -6.18 28.79 25.27
C LEU A 363 -6.23 27.45 24.52
N THR A 364 -5.91 26.39 25.25
CA THR A 364 -6.05 24.99 24.82
C THR A 364 -6.82 24.23 25.89
N ILE A 365 -7.93 23.59 25.52
CA ILE A 365 -8.83 22.85 26.41
C ILE A 365 -8.80 21.35 26.06
N PRO A 366 -8.25 20.49 26.94
CA PRO A 366 -8.31 19.05 26.79
C PRO A 366 -9.60 18.51 27.43
N LEU A 367 -10.48 17.95 26.60
CA LEU A 367 -11.69 17.23 27.02
C LEU A 367 -11.32 15.80 27.41
N GLN A 368 -11.72 15.39 28.61
CA GLN A 368 -11.46 14.05 29.13
C GLN A 368 -12.57 13.07 28.75
N ASP A 369 -13.84 13.51 28.77
CA ASP A 369 -14.98 12.71 28.35
C ASP A 369 -15.42 13.16 26.94
N PRO A 370 -15.55 12.24 25.96
CA PRO A 370 -16.13 12.56 24.66
C PRO A 370 -17.52 13.20 24.69
N ARG A 371 -18.28 13.02 25.78
CA ARG A 371 -19.59 13.67 26.01
C ARG A 371 -19.46 15.16 26.32
N ASP A 372 -18.28 15.62 26.71
CA ASP A 372 -18.05 17.03 27.04
C ASP A 372 -18.23 17.95 25.82
N TRP A 373 -18.11 17.43 24.60
CA TRP A 373 -18.40 18.17 23.37
C TRP A 373 -19.80 18.79 23.35
N SER A 374 -20.84 18.04 23.73
CA SER A 374 -22.21 18.58 23.80
C SER A 374 -22.48 19.34 25.09
N ARG A 375 -21.63 19.15 26.12
CA ARG A 375 -21.73 19.86 27.40
C ARG A 375 -20.86 21.11 27.48
N LEU A 376 -20.12 21.45 26.42
CA LEU A 376 -19.26 22.65 26.39
C LEU A 376 -19.97 23.90 26.92
N PRO A 377 -21.24 24.19 26.57
CA PRO A 377 -21.94 25.35 27.10
C PRO A 377 -22.09 25.34 28.62
N ALA A 378 -22.42 24.18 29.19
CA ALA A 378 -22.54 24.01 30.63
C ALA A 378 -21.15 24.11 31.29
N LEU A 379 -20.13 23.47 30.72
CA LEU A 379 -18.78 23.50 31.26
C LEU A 379 -18.16 24.91 31.28
N ILE A 380 -18.48 25.74 30.27
CA ILE A 380 -18.11 27.16 30.26
C ILE A 380 -18.85 27.90 31.39
N LYS A 381 -20.17 27.74 31.49
CA LYS A 381 -20.99 28.42 32.52
C LYS A 381 -20.68 27.99 33.96
N GLU A 382 -20.24 26.75 34.14
CA GLU A 382 -19.91 26.14 35.43
C GLU A 382 -18.43 26.30 35.81
N ASP A 383 -17.64 27.07 35.03
CA ASP A 383 -16.20 27.27 35.23
C ASP A 383 -15.40 25.97 35.41
N SER A 384 -15.86 24.92 34.74
CA SER A 384 -15.37 23.56 34.94
C SER A 384 -14.37 23.12 33.86
N LEU A 385 -14.02 24.02 32.94
CA LEU A 385 -13.03 23.78 31.90
C LEU A 385 -11.61 23.72 32.48
N ARG A 386 -10.84 22.75 31.97
CA ARG A 386 -9.39 22.69 32.20
C ARG A 386 -8.67 23.40 31.06
N ILE A 387 -7.66 24.20 31.38
CA ILE A 387 -6.82 24.85 30.38
C ILE A 387 -5.39 24.32 30.51
N GLU A 388 -4.80 23.92 29.38
CA GLU A 388 -3.39 23.59 29.32
C GLU A 388 -2.54 24.86 29.38
N ARG A 389 -1.60 24.90 30.32
CA ARG A 389 -0.51 25.88 30.36
C ARG A 389 0.82 25.14 30.22
N LYS A 390 1.90 25.88 29.89
CA LYS A 390 3.26 25.33 29.76
C LYS A 390 3.75 24.52 30.97
N SER A 391 3.14 24.67 32.15
CA SER A 391 3.45 23.95 33.39
C SER A 391 2.45 22.84 33.76
N GLY A 392 1.56 22.43 32.85
CA GLY A 392 0.51 21.42 33.07
C GLY A 392 -0.91 22.00 33.07
N ALA A 393 -1.91 21.12 32.98
CA ALA A 393 -3.33 21.52 32.97
C ALA A 393 -3.80 21.91 34.39
N ALA A 394 -4.09 23.20 34.61
CA ALA A 394 -4.58 23.73 35.88
C ALA A 394 -6.05 24.16 35.78
N LYS A 395 -6.83 23.97 36.85
CA LYS A 395 -8.11 24.69 37.01
C LYS A 395 -7.78 26.18 37.12
N THR A 396 -8.39 26.99 36.27
CA THR A 396 -8.10 28.43 36.15
C THR A 396 -9.31 29.23 36.60
N ASP A 397 -9.07 30.43 37.14
CA ASP A 397 -10.11 31.36 37.58
C ASP A 397 -11.08 31.71 36.42
N SER A 398 -12.37 31.72 36.71
CA SER A 398 -13.49 31.94 35.77
C SER A 398 -13.28 33.17 34.88
N ALA A 399 -12.98 34.32 35.49
CA ALA A 399 -12.80 35.59 34.80
C ALA A 399 -11.64 35.56 33.78
N VAL A 400 -10.63 34.73 34.03
CA VAL A 400 -9.50 34.53 33.11
C VAL A 400 -9.92 33.66 31.92
N VAL A 401 -10.71 32.61 32.16
CA VAL A 401 -11.23 31.74 31.08
C VAL A 401 -12.11 32.55 30.13
N ASP A 402 -13.05 33.33 30.68
CA ASP A 402 -13.94 34.18 29.89
C ASP A 402 -13.16 35.19 29.04
N SER A 403 -12.16 35.84 29.65
CA SER A 403 -11.28 36.78 28.94
C SER A 403 -10.49 36.11 27.80
N LEU A 404 -10.04 34.87 28.00
CA LEU A 404 -9.31 34.13 26.96
C LEU A 404 -10.24 33.65 25.85
N LEU A 405 -11.46 33.18 26.18
CA LEU A 405 -12.47 32.80 25.22
C LEU A 405 -12.87 33.98 24.34
N ALA A 406 -13.09 35.16 24.93
CA ALA A 406 -13.43 36.38 24.20
C ALA A 406 -12.31 36.88 23.27
N ARG A 407 -11.05 36.50 23.51
CA ARG A 407 -9.91 36.87 22.65
C ARG A 407 -9.79 36.01 21.40
N ALA A 408 -10.36 34.80 21.39
CA ALA A 408 -10.28 33.91 20.26
C ALA A 408 -11.25 34.34 19.14
N GLU A 409 -10.74 34.52 17.93
CA GLU A 409 -11.55 34.82 16.74
C GLU A 409 -12.16 33.53 16.15
N ALA A 410 -11.54 32.39 16.46
CA ALA A 410 -11.97 31.07 16.02
C ALA A 410 -11.57 29.99 17.02
N PHE A 411 -12.25 28.85 16.95
CA PHE A 411 -11.87 27.64 17.69
C PHE A 411 -11.54 26.49 16.75
N TYR A 412 -10.37 25.88 16.92
CA TYR A 412 -10.04 24.60 16.30
C TYR A 412 -10.57 23.44 17.12
N LEU A 413 -11.39 22.61 16.46
CA LEU A 413 -12.22 21.57 17.05
C LEU A 413 -11.97 20.24 16.31
N PRO A 414 -10.79 19.60 16.49
CA PRO A 414 -10.42 18.35 15.84
C PRO A 414 -11.21 17.14 16.37
N VAL A 415 -12.51 17.10 16.12
CA VAL A 415 -13.40 15.99 16.49
C VAL A 415 -13.02 14.73 15.70
N SER A 416 -13.01 13.58 16.37
CA SER A 416 -12.68 12.30 15.73
C SER A 416 -13.35 11.11 16.40
N GLY A 417 -13.44 10.01 15.66
CA GLY A 417 -13.87 8.71 16.16
C GLY A 417 -15.38 8.50 16.11
N ARG A 418 -15.86 7.48 16.81
CA ARG A 418 -17.27 7.08 16.79
C ARG A 418 -18.16 8.22 17.30
N GLY A 419 -19.27 8.46 16.60
CA GLY A 419 -20.22 9.51 16.96
C GLY A 419 -19.75 10.93 16.64
N ALA A 420 -18.74 11.10 15.79
CA ALA A 420 -18.22 12.43 15.40
C ALA A 420 -19.32 13.38 14.92
N ALA A 421 -20.26 12.92 14.08
CA ALA A 421 -21.37 13.74 13.61
C ALA A 421 -22.22 14.33 14.75
N GLY A 422 -22.59 13.51 15.75
CA GLY A 422 -23.36 13.97 16.91
C GLY A 422 -22.56 14.91 17.82
N LYS A 423 -21.26 14.65 17.99
CA LYS A 423 -20.35 15.57 18.70
C LYS A 423 -20.28 16.92 17.99
N ILE A 424 -20.07 16.93 16.67
CA ILE A 424 -19.98 18.16 15.85
C ILE A 424 -21.29 18.94 15.91
N GLN A 425 -22.44 18.26 15.80
CA GLN A 425 -23.75 18.90 15.95
C GLN A 425 -23.88 19.59 17.31
N GLY A 426 -23.60 18.86 18.40
CA GLY A 426 -23.69 19.40 19.76
C GLY A 426 -22.79 20.61 19.98
N VAL A 427 -21.57 20.56 19.44
CA VAL A 427 -20.60 21.66 19.51
C VAL A 427 -21.07 22.88 18.73
N LEU A 428 -21.52 22.71 17.48
CA LEU A 428 -22.01 23.81 16.66
C LEU A 428 -23.21 24.50 17.32
N THR A 429 -24.19 23.73 17.81
CA THR A 429 -25.36 24.31 18.49
C THR A 429 -25.01 24.91 19.85
N GLY A 430 -24.10 24.30 20.58
CA GLY A 430 -23.75 24.70 21.94
C GLY A 430 -22.86 25.95 21.97
N ILE A 431 -21.78 25.97 21.19
CA ILE A 431 -20.85 27.11 21.15
C ILE A 431 -21.57 28.35 20.62
N GLN A 432 -22.45 28.22 19.61
CA GLN A 432 -23.24 29.35 19.11
C GLN A 432 -24.03 30.08 20.22
N GLN A 433 -24.52 29.36 21.24
CA GLN A 433 -25.28 29.95 22.34
C GLN A 433 -24.41 30.72 23.34
N VAL A 434 -23.14 30.36 23.47
CA VAL A 434 -22.25 30.90 24.51
C VAL A 434 -21.23 31.89 23.93
N LEU A 435 -20.80 31.67 22.68
CA LEU A 435 -19.79 32.46 21.97
C LEU A 435 -20.32 32.82 20.57
N PRO A 436 -21.42 33.59 20.48
CA PRO A 436 -22.03 33.95 19.19
C PRO A 436 -21.04 34.71 18.30
N GLY A 437 -21.08 34.43 17.00
CA GLY A 437 -20.21 35.07 16.01
C GLY A 437 -18.79 34.50 15.90
N THR A 438 -18.42 33.53 16.75
CA THR A 438 -17.10 32.90 16.68
C THR A 438 -17.03 31.86 15.58
N ARG A 439 -15.92 31.82 14.84
CA ARG A 439 -15.73 30.83 13.76
C ARG A 439 -15.36 29.45 14.29
N ALA A 440 -15.98 28.40 13.75
CA ALA A 440 -15.57 27.02 13.98
C ALA A 440 -14.57 26.53 12.92
N LEU A 441 -13.43 25.99 13.36
CA LEU A 441 -12.43 25.35 12.50
C LEU A 441 -12.43 23.85 12.74
N GLY A 442 -12.71 23.06 11.71
CA GLY A 442 -12.89 21.62 11.78
C GLY A 442 -11.83 20.82 11.04
N ASN A 443 -12.08 19.50 10.96
CA ASN A 443 -11.30 18.52 10.22
C ASN A 443 -12.20 17.74 9.25
N ALA A 444 -11.67 16.71 8.58
CA ALA A 444 -12.39 15.95 7.56
C ALA A 444 -13.73 15.35 8.03
N GLU A 445 -13.91 15.09 9.33
CA GLU A 445 -15.16 14.58 9.92
C GLU A 445 -16.33 15.56 9.81
N TRP A 446 -16.08 16.82 9.44
CA TRP A 446 -17.07 17.88 9.26
C TRP A 446 -17.64 17.91 7.84
N HIS A 447 -17.08 17.12 6.92
CA HIS A 447 -17.47 17.07 5.53
C HIS A 447 -18.86 16.45 5.36
N ASP A 448 -19.70 17.06 4.51
CA ASP A 448 -21.04 16.59 4.11
C ASP A 448 -22.00 16.24 5.27
N LEU A 449 -21.85 16.89 6.42
CA LEU A 449 -22.80 16.75 7.53
C LEU A 449 -24.12 17.51 7.26
N PRO A 450 -25.28 17.00 7.72
CA PRO A 450 -26.59 17.60 7.42
C PRO A 450 -26.89 18.89 8.20
N PHE A 451 -26.00 19.34 9.08
CA PHE A 451 -26.21 20.47 10.00
C PHE A 451 -25.84 21.83 9.37
N THR A 452 -26.22 22.06 8.11
CA THR A 452 -25.75 23.18 7.28
C THR A 452 -26.07 24.56 7.87
N LYS A 453 -27.24 24.73 8.51
CA LYS A 453 -27.61 25.98 9.18
C LYS A 453 -26.68 26.30 10.36
N ALA A 454 -26.52 25.37 11.30
CA ALA A 454 -25.64 25.56 12.45
C ALA A 454 -24.16 25.75 12.03
N ALA A 455 -23.73 25.04 10.99
CA ALA A 455 -22.40 25.24 10.40
C ALA A 455 -22.25 26.64 9.78
N SER A 456 -23.28 27.15 9.09
CA SER A 456 -23.28 28.49 8.49
C SER A 456 -23.26 29.60 9.53
N ASP A 457 -24.07 29.47 10.59
CA ASP A 457 -24.14 30.43 11.69
C ASP A 457 -22.77 30.59 12.39
N MET A 458 -21.96 29.53 12.42
CA MET A 458 -20.60 29.52 12.97
C MET A 458 -19.50 29.71 11.91
N GLN A 459 -19.86 30.03 10.66
CA GLN A 459 -18.93 30.16 9.53
C GLN A 459 -17.94 28.98 9.43
N ALA A 460 -18.42 27.76 9.68
CA ALA A 460 -17.61 26.58 9.87
C ALA A 460 -16.69 26.34 8.66
N THR A 461 -15.39 26.20 8.92
CA THR A 461 -14.37 25.94 7.90
C THR A 461 -13.58 24.70 8.31
N TYR A 462 -13.40 23.74 7.42
CA TYR A 462 -12.65 22.53 7.75
C TYR A 462 -11.65 22.18 6.65
N THR A 463 -10.60 21.47 7.04
CA THR A 463 -9.64 20.89 6.10
C THR A 463 -9.95 19.42 5.89
N ASN A 464 -9.91 18.98 4.63
CA ASN A 464 -10.02 17.57 4.28
C ASN A 464 -8.69 17.06 3.70
N GLY A 465 -8.20 15.93 4.21
CA GLY A 465 -6.97 15.29 3.73
C GLY A 465 -7.16 14.45 2.47
N PHE A 466 -8.42 14.23 2.05
CA PHE A 466 -8.77 13.52 0.84
C PHE A 466 -10.08 14.07 0.26
N HIS A 467 -10.02 14.71 -0.90
CA HIS A 467 -11.20 15.21 -1.60
C HIS A 467 -11.12 14.85 -3.08
N VAL A 468 -12.05 14.01 -3.53
CA VAL A 468 -12.14 13.60 -4.93
C VAL A 468 -13.06 14.56 -5.66
N GLN A 469 -12.52 15.31 -6.62
CA GLN A 469 -13.34 16.11 -7.54
C GLN A 469 -13.98 15.18 -8.58
N THR A 470 -15.17 14.68 -8.27
CA THR A 470 -15.88 13.69 -9.11
C THR A 470 -16.12 14.19 -10.53
N SER A 471 -16.31 15.50 -10.75
CA SER A 471 -16.47 16.08 -12.09
C SER A 471 -15.22 16.04 -12.97
N ARG A 472 -14.02 15.73 -12.43
CA ARG A 472 -12.80 15.67 -13.24
C ARG A 472 -12.89 14.53 -14.27
N PRO A 473 -12.60 14.78 -15.56
CA PRO A 473 -12.62 13.73 -16.58
C PRO A 473 -11.75 12.52 -16.24
N ALA A 474 -10.58 12.74 -15.63
CA ALA A 474 -9.71 11.65 -15.20
C ALA A 474 -10.34 10.76 -14.11
N VAL A 475 -11.07 11.36 -13.16
CA VAL A 475 -11.77 10.63 -12.10
C VAL A 475 -12.94 9.84 -12.70
N GLN A 476 -13.73 10.45 -13.57
CA GLN A 476 -14.84 9.77 -14.26
C GLN A 476 -14.34 8.58 -15.09
N ARG A 477 -13.23 8.74 -15.82
CA ARG A 477 -12.58 7.65 -16.55
C ARG A 477 -12.13 6.53 -15.62
N PHE A 478 -11.48 6.87 -14.49
CA PHE A 478 -11.06 5.90 -13.50
C PHE A 478 -12.24 5.12 -12.91
N VAL A 479 -13.29 5.81 -12.44
CA VAL A 479 -14.49 5.18 -11.85
C VAL A 479 -15.16 4.25 -12.84
N ARG A 480 -15.31 4.67 -14.11
CA ARG A 480 -15.87 3.82 -15.17
C ARG A 480 -15.02 2.57 -15.37
N ARG A 481 -13.71 2.71 -15.57
CA ARG A 481 -12.80 1.56 -15.76
C ARG A 481 -12.76 0.64 -14.56
N TYR A 482 -12.88 1.19 -13.36
CA TYR A 482 -12.97 0.43 -12.14
C TYR A 482 -14.24 -0.43 -12.11
N ARG A 483 -15.41 0.16 -12.42
CA ARG A 483 -16.66 -0.59 -12.60
C ARG A 483 -16.55 -1.67 -13.67
N LEU A 484 -15.91 -1.39 -14.80
CA LEU A 484 -15.65 -2.40 -15.85
C LEU A 484 -14.84 -3.58 -15.34
N LEU A 485 -13.88 -3.32 -14.44
CA LEU A 485 -12.98 -4.34 -13.91
C LEU A 485 -13.61 -5.15 -12.76
N THR A 486 -14.42 -4.52 -11.91
CA THR A 486 -14.86 -5.12 -10.64
C THR A 486 -16.36 -5.32 -10.53
N GLY A 487 -17.17 -4.73 -11.42
CA GLY A 487 -18.63 -4.66 -11.31
C GLY A 487 -19.14 -3.65 -10.27
N THR A 488 -18.25 -2.89 -9.61
CA THR A 488 -18.60 -1.97 -8.51
C THR A 488 -17.85 -0.64 -8.63
N THR A 489 -18.26 0.38 -7.88
CA THR A 489 -17.46 1.62 -7.73
C THR A 489 -16.28 1.42 -6.76
N PRO A 490 -15.23 2.25 -6.87
CA PRO A 490 -14.16 2.29 -5.86
C PRO A 490 -14.69 2.58 -4.44
N ASP A 491 -15.69 3.46 -4.32
CA ASP A 491 -16.22 3.93 -3.03
C ASP A 491 -17.03 2.84 -2.30
N GLU A 492 -17.76 1.97 -3.02
CA GLU A 492 -18.55 0.86 -2.46
C GLU A 492 -17.70 -0.23 -1.80
N LEU A 493 -16.39 -0.28 -2.09
CA LEU A 493 -15.47 -1.25 -1.50
C LEU A 493 -14.76 -0.70 -0.25
N SER A 494 -14.95 0.58 0.09
CA SER A 494 -14.49 1.14 1.36
C SER A 494 -15.48 0.77 2.47
N ALA A 495 -15.17 -0.30 3.21
CA ALA A 495 -16.04 -0.89 4.23
C ALA A 495 -16.46 0.06 5.38
N ASP A 496 -15.85 1.23 5.51
CA ASP A 496 -16.04 2.14 6.66
C ASP A 496 -16.54 3.55 6.27
N GLY A 497 -16.97 3.79 5.02
CA GLY A 497 -17.40 5.13 4.58
C GLY A 497 -16.29 6.19 4.63
N ARG A 498 -15.04 5.78 4.89
CA ARG A 498 -13.86 6.60 4.76
C ARG A 498 -13.41 6.51 3.31
N ARG A 499 -13.83 7.49 2.52
CA ARG A 499 -13.31 7.72 1.17
C ARG A 499 -11.79 7.80 1.19
#